data_AF-A0A2R5G4V7-F1
#
_entry.id   AF-A0A2R5G4V7-F1
#
_cell.length_a   1.000
_cell.length_b   1.000
_cell.length_c   1.000
_cell.angle_alpha   90.00
_cell.angle_beta   90.00
_cell.angle_gamma   90.00
#
_symmetry.space_group_name_H-M   'P 1'
#
loop_
_entity.id
_entity.type
_entity.pdbx_description
1 polymer ?
#
loop_
_entity_poly.entity_id
_entity_poly.type
_entity_poly.pdbx_seq_one_letter_code
_entity_poly.pdbx_strand_id
1 'polypeptide(L)'
;MHELKEKIRKIFNKTNDWYAGVFKLGMWLSRAKKYFPNSNNTIIRWYDEIIAYFDNGTNSGMVEGINNKLKLIKRSSYGFRNFENFRIRCLLNWHFIY
;
A
#
# COMPACT_ATOMS: atom_id res chain seq x y z
N MET A 1 17.24 12.06 1.85
CA MET A 1 16.29 11.08 1.27
C MET A 1 15.64 10.19 2.34
N HIS A 2 16.42 9.55 3.22
CA HIS A 2 15.91 8.76 4.37
C HIS A 2 14.96 9.55 5.28
N GLU A 3 15.30 10.80 5.59
CA GLU A 3 14.47 11.67 6.44
C GLU A 3 13.06 11.93 5.85
N LEU A 4 12.93 12.05 4.53
CA LEU A 4 11.63 12.23 3.88
C LEU A 4 10.76 10.98 4.06
N LYS A 5 11.34 9.79 3.93
CA LYS A 5 10.67 8.51 4.18
C LYS A 5 10.16 8.42 5.63
N GLU A 6 10.99 8.80 6.60
CA GLU A 6 10.58 8.76 8.01
C GLU A 6 9.51 9.82 8.33
N LYS A 7 9.56 10.99 7.69
CA LYS A 7 8.53 12.03 7.83
C LYS A 7 7.17 11.53 7.33
N ILE A 8 7.08 10.95 6.14
CA ILE A 8 5.80 10.43 5.63
C ILE A 8 5.27 9.30 6.53
N ARG A 9 6.13 8.37 6.98
CA ARG A 9 5.74 7.31 7.93
C ARG A 9 5.16 7.89 9.24
N LYS A 10 5.78 8.94 9.78
CA LYS A 10 5.27 9.63 10.97
C LYS A 10 3.91 10.32 10.74
N ILE A 11 3.67 10.87 9.55
CA ILE A 11 2.39 11.51 9.20
C ILE A 11 1.26 10.47 9.32
N PHE A 12 1.42 9.31 8.69
CA PHE A 12 0.39 8.25 8.71
C PHE A 12 0.23 7.58 10.09
N ASN A 13 1.32 7.35 10.83
CA ASN A 13 1.23 6.62 12.11
C ASN A 13 0.84 7.48 13.32
N LYS A 14 0.98 8.81 13.25
CA LYS A 14 0.79 9.71 14.42
C LYS A 14 -0.31 10.74 14.25
N THR A 15 -1.03 10.73 13.12
CA THR A 15 -2.07 11.73 12.86
C THR A 15 -3.43 11.04 12.84
N ASN A 16 -4.27 11.38 13.81
CA ASN A 16 -5.65 10.86 13.92
C ASN A 16 -6.70 11.87 13.41
N ASP A 17 -6.26 13.04 12.94
CA ASP A 17 -7.13 14.11 12.45
C ASP A 17 -6.95 14.27 10.94
N TRP A 18 -8.06 14.22 10.21
CA TRP A 18 -8.07 14.29 8.75
C TRP A 18 -7.45 15.58 8.24
N TYR A 19 -7.85 16.73 8.80
CA TYR A 19 -7.37 18.04 8.36
C TYR A 19 -5.85 18.19 8.55
N ALA A 20 -5.34 17.81 9.72
CA ALA A 20 -3.91 17.79 9.99
C ALA A 20 -3.16 16.80 9.09
N GLY A 21 -3.77 15.66 8.75
CA GLY A 21 -3.23 14.66 7.83
C GLY A 21 -3.04 15.21 6.43
N VAL A 22 -4.10 15.78 5.86
CA VAL A 22 -4.12 16.46 4.55
C VAL A 22 -3.04 17.55 4.51
N PHE A 23 -3.05 18.46 5.48
CA PHE A 23 -2.11 19.58 5.49
C PHE A 23 -0.64 19.12 5.57
N LYS A 24 -0.31 18.20 6.49
CA LYS A 24 1.04 17.67 6.64
C LYS A 24 1.50 16.90 5.40
N LEU A 25 0.61 16.13 4.78
CA LEU A 25 0.92 15.38 3.56
C LEU A 25 1.18 16.33 2.38
N GLY A 26 0.38 17.38 2.24
CA GLY A 26 0.59 18.43 1.22
C GLY A 26 1.94 19.14 1.37
N MET A 27 2.30 19.53 2.61
CA MET A 27 3.62 20.10 2.90
C MET A 27 4.77 19.12 2.57
N TRP A 28 4.56 17.83 2.84
CA TRP A 28 5.54 16.80 2.53
C TRP A 28 5.71 16.63 1.02
N LEU A 29 4.62 16.60 0.25
CA LEU A 29 4.65 16.47 -1.22
C LEU A 29 5.42 17.61 -1.89
N SER A 30 5.19 18.85 -1.45
CA SER A 30 5.93 20.01 -1.97
C SER A 30 7.45 19.83 -1.83
N ARG A 31 7.92 19.29 -0.70
CA ARG A 31 9.34 18.99 -0.46
C ARG A 31 9.82 17.74 -1.20
N ALA A 32 8.97 16.71 -1.29
CA ALA A 32 9.29 15.44 -1.92
C ALA A 32 9.42 15.55 -3.45
N LYS A 33 8.69 16.47 -4.09
CA LYS A 33 8.71 16.71 -5.54
C LYS A 33 10.13 16.88 -6.10
N LYS A 34 11.02 17.55 -5.37
CA LYS A 34 12.43 17.76 -5.77
C LYS A 34 13.21 16.44 -5.91
N TYR A 35 12.89 15.44 -5.08
CA TYR A 35 13.64 14.19 -5.00
C TYR A 35 12.93 13.02 -5.68
N PHE A 36 11.60 13.06 -5.76
CA PHE A 36 10.76 11.96 -6.23
C PHE A 36 9.61 12.46 -7.13
N PRO A 37 9.91 13.09 -8.28
CA PRO A 37 8.88 13.73 -9.12
C PRO A 37 7.82 12.74 -9.60
N ASN A 38 8.22 11.53 -10.00
CA ASN A 38 7.29 10.50 -10.48
C ASN A 38 6.38 10.00 -9.36
N SER A 39 6.94 9.62 -8.21
CA SER A 39 6.16 9.17 -7.06
C SER A 39 5.24 10.27 -6.53
N ASN A 40 5.70 11.52 -6.54
CA ASN A 40 4.90 12.68 -6.17
C ASN A 40 3.67 12.83 -7.07
N ASN A 41 3.84 12.70 -8.39
CA ASN A 41 2.73 12.75 -9.34
C ASN A 41 1.73 11.60 -9.13
N THR A 42 2.22 10.39 -8.83
CA THR A 42 1.35 9.26 -8.47
C THR A 42 0.55 9.55 -7.20
N ILE A 43 1.19 10.08 -6.15
CA ILE A 43 0.48 10.40 -4.89
C ILE A 43 -0.54 11.52 -5.12
N ILE A 44 -0.22 12.54 -5.92
CA ILE A 44 -1.18 13.60 -6.27
C ILE A 44 -2.39 13.01 -7.04
N ARG A 45 -2.16 12.06 -7.95
CA ARG A 45 -3.24 11.43 -8.72
C ARG A 45 -4.21 10.64 -7.85
N TRP A 46 -3.73 10.03 -6.77
CA TRP A 46 -4.50 9.20 -5.84
C TRP A 46 -4.73 9.90 -4.50
N TYR A 47 -4.66 11.23 -4.48
CA TYR A 47 -4.57 11.99 -3.24
C TYR A 47 -5.83 11.82 -2.39
N ASP A 48 -7.00 11.84 -3.03
CA ASP A 48 -8.31 11.73 -2.37
C ASP A 48 -8.47 10.36 -1.66
N GLU A 49 -8.06 9.27 -2.31
CA GLU A 49 -8.09 7.94 -1.72
C GLU A 49 -7.05 7.78 -0.61
N ILE A 50 -5.91 8.45 -0.73
CA ILE A 50 -4.84 8.41 0.27
C ILE A 50 -5.25 9.17 1.54
N ILE A 51 -5.91 10.32 1.42
CA ILE A 51 -6.35 11.09 2.60
C ILE A 51 -7.53 10.44 3.31
N ALA A 52 -8.36 9.66 2.61
CA ALA A 52 -9.42 8.85 3.21
C ALA A 52 -8.90 7.83 4.24
N TYR A 53 -7.60 7.50 4.21
CA TYR A 53 -6.94 6.73 5.27
C TYR A 53 -7.09 7.39 6.65
N PHE A 54 -7.01 8.73 6.72
CA PHE A 54 -7.06 9.44 8.01
C PHE A 54 -8.44 9.40 8.66
N ASP A 55 -9.50 9.12 7.91
CA ASP A 55 -10.85 8.94 8.44
C ASP A 55 -11.09 7.51 8.95
N ASN A 56 -10.66 6.51 8.17
CA ASN A 56 -11.04 5.12 8.41
C ASN A 56 -9.96 4.27 9.08
N GLY A 57 -8.72 4.77 9.18
CA GLY A 57 -7.58 4.00 9.72
C GLY A 57 -7.33 2.68 8.99
N THR A 58 -7.69 2.62 7.70
CA THR A 58 -7.68 1.39 6.89
C THR A 58 -6.28 0.80 6.82
N ASN A 59 -6.09 -0.37 7.44
CA ASN A 59 -4.80 -1.04 7.41
C ASN A 59 -4.61 -1.84 6.10
N SER A 60 -3.37 -1.87 5.61
CA SER A 60 -2.97 -2.73 4.49
C SER A 60 -2.77 -4.20 4.91
N GLY A 61 -3.01 -4.55 6.18
CA GLY A 61 -2.62 -5.84 6.75
C GLY A 61 -3.30 -7.04 6.08
N MET A 62 -4.61 -6.92 5.79
CA MET A 62 -5.33 -7.98 5.06
C MET A 62 -4.78 -8.17 3.65
N VAL A 63 -4.57 -7.07 2.92
CA VAL A 63 -4.05 -7.07 1.54
C VAL A 63 -2.61 -7.60 1.50
N GLU A 64 -1.78 -7.24 2.47
CA GLU A 64 -0.42 -7.76 2.63
C GLU A 64 -0.42 -9.26 2.93
N GLY A 65 -1.33 -9.73 3.78
CA GLY A 65 -1.52 -11.16 4.06
C GLY A 65 -1.87 -11.94 2.79
N ILE A 66 -2.83 -11.43 2.01
CA ILE A 66 -3.23 -11.99 0.72
C ILE A 66 -2.03 -12.04 -0.24
N ASN A 67 -1.32 -10.92 -0.41
CA ASN A 67 -0.16 -10.83 -1.30
C ASN A 67 0.98 -11.77 -0.89
N ASN A 68 1.25 -11.91 0.40
CA ASN A 68 2.26 -12.83 0.91
C ASN A 68 1.89 -14.28 0.62
N LYS A 69 0.62 -14.64 0.77
CA LYS A 69 0.13 -15.99 0.44
C LYS A 69 0.26 -16.30 -1.05
N LEU A 70 -0.12 -15.36 -1.93
CA LEU A 70 0.09 -15.48 -3.38
C LEU A 70 1.57 -15.68 -3.74
N LYS A 71 2.46 -14.89 -3.13
CA LYS A 71 3.91 -15.01 -3.33
C LYS A 71 4.44 -16.37 -2.84
N LEU A 72 3.91 -16.90 -1.73
CA LEU A 72 4.27 -18.24 -1.24
C LEU A 72 3.84 -19.33 -2.23
N ILE A 73 2.59 -19.29 -2.72
CA ILE A 73 2.08 -20.23 -3.73
C ILE A 73 2.97 -20.21 -4.97
N LYS A 74 3.29 -19.02 -5.49
CA LYS A 74 4.17 -18.86 -6.66
C LYS A 74 5.59 -19.40 -6.42
N ARG A 75 6.16 -19.21 -5.22
CA ARG A 75 7.50 -19.74 -4.87
C ARG A 75 7.50 -21.26 -4.72
N SER A 76 6.48 -21.84 -4.08
CA SER A 76 6.36 -23.29 -3.89
C SER A 76 6.27 -24.08 -5.20
N SER A 77 5.79 -23.45 -6.27
CA SER A 77 5.67 -24.09 -7.59
C SER A 77 6.90 -23.87 -8.48
N TYR A 78 7.94 -23.17 -8.00
CA TYR A 78 9.05 -22.68 -8.82
C TYR A 78 8.61 -21.82 -10.02
N GLY A 79 7.50 -21.10 -9.87
CA GLY A 79 6.86 -20.34 -10.94
C GLY A 79 5.81 -21.15 -11.71
N PHE A 80 4.72 -20.49 -12.09
CA PHE A 80 3.67 -21.09 -12.91
C PHE A 80 3.89 -20.70 -14.37
N ARG A 81 3.91 -21.69 -15.27
CA ARG A 81 3.91 -21.46 -16.73
C ARG A 81 2.52 -21.10 -17.26
N ASN A 82 1.47 -21.63 -16.62
CA ASN A 82 0.08 -21.38 -16.96
C ASN A 82 -0.59 -20.61 -15.81
N PHE A 83 -1.15 -19.43 -16.12
CA PHE A 83 -1.85 -18.59 -15.14
C PHE A 83 -3.09 -19.26 -14.56
N GLU A 84 -3.80 -20.09 -15.32
CA GLU A 84 -5.00 -20.78 -14.83
C GLU A 84 -4.66 -21.75 -13.69
N ASN A 85 -3.53 -22.45 -13.80
CA ASN A 85 -3.05 -23.32 -12.72
C ASN A 85 -2.67 -22.54 -11.46
N PHE A 86 -2.13 -21.32 -11.62
CA PHE A 86 -1.88 -20.42 -10.49
C PHE A 86 -3.18 -19.98 -9.85
N ARG A 87 -4.15 -19.54 -10.66
CA ARG A 87 -5.48 -19.08 -10.21
C ARG A 87 -6.21 -20.17 -9.44
N ILE A 88 -6.28 -21.41 -9.96
CA ILE A 88 -6.92 -22.54 -9.30
C ILE A 88 -6.28 -22.80 -7.92
N ARG A 89 -4.95 -22.82 -7.82
CA ARG A 89 -4.26 -23.01 -6.53
C ARG A 89 -4.48 -21.87 -5.54
N CYS A 90 -4.62 -20.64 -6.03
CA CYS A 90 -4.95 -19.50 -5.20
C CYS A 90 -6.37 -19.64 -4.64
N LEU A 91 -7.35 -19.94 -5.50
CA LEU A 91 -8.75 -20.13 -5.09
C LEU A 91 -8.90 -21.29 -4.11
N LEU A 92 -8.26 -22.43 -4.36
CA LEU A 92 -8.24 -23.57 -3.43
C LEU A 92 -7.71 -23.18 -2.05
N ASN A 93 -6.74 -22.26 -1.97
CA ASN A 93 -6.18 -21.87 -0.71
C ASN A 93 -7.12 -21.00 0.15
N TRP A 94 -8.04 -20.27 -0.47
CA TRP A 94 -9.04 -19.45 0.22
C TRP A 94 -10.40 -20.12 0.40
N HIS A 95 -10.69 -21.20 -0.34
CA HIS A 95 -12.01 -21.85 -0.34
C HIS A 95 -12.16 -23.00 0.67
N PHE A 96 -11.21 -23.19 1.60
CA PHE A 96 -11.34 -24.14 2.71
C PHE A 96 -11.24 -23.43 4.06
N ILE A 97 -12.30 -22.70 4.39
CA ILE A 97 -12.71 -22.44 5.77
C ILE A 97 -14.23 -22.73 5.81
N TYR A 98 -14.57 -24.00 6.00
CA TYR A 98 -15.85 -24.45 6.55
C TYR A 98 -15.53 -25.39 7.70
#